data_AF-A0A3C1FQ09-F1
#
_entry.id   AF-A0A3C1FQ09-F1
#
_cell.length_a   1.000
_cell.length_b   1.000
_cell.length_c   1.000
_cell.angle_alpha   90.00
_cell.angle_beta   90.00
_cell.angle_gamma   90.00
#
_symmetry.space_group_name_H-M   'P 1'
#
loop_
_entity.id
_entity.type
_entity.pdbx_description
1 polymer ?
#
loop_
_entity_poly.entity_id
_entity_poly.type
_entity_poly.pdbx_seq_one_letter_code
_entity_poly.pdbx_strand_id
1 'polypeptide(L)'
;EIAHRQQFGFTQPEQQIVIDSVSVEAIGNETIGHQIHTQQAGAEKSAAGHAAQAGGSHAARPETLRQTCFFSAGTWHEAPVARRESFTPGAALQGPAIIVEAHGTIVLEPGWTAQCDQEGTLILHRHAALPARQAIGTAADPVMLEIFNNLFMSIAEQMGFTLENTAHSVNIKERLDFSCALFDADGNLTANAPHMPVHLGSMSESVRAVIAQHGATMTPGDVFALNAPYAGGTHLPDVTV
;
A
#
# COMPACT_ATOMS: atom_id res chain seq x y z
N GLU A 1 7.71 -20.22 -15.78
CA GLU A 1 8.48 -19.07 -16.32
C GLU A 1 7.85 -17.70 -16.02
N ILE A 2 6.60 -17.43 -16.41
CA ILE A 2 5.92 -16.13 -16.14
C ILE A 2 5.95 -15.76 -14.64
N ALA A 3 5.55 -16.70 -13.77
CA ALA A 3 5.57 -16.49 -12.32
C ALA A 3 6.97 -16.23 -11.77
N HIS A 4 8.01 -16.89 -12.32
CA HIS A 4 9.41 -16.64 -11.93
C HIS A 4 9.85 -15.23 -12.32
N ARG A 5 9.51 -14.77 -13.53
CA ARG A 5 9.83 -13.40 -13.97
C ARG A 5 9.09 -12.35 -13.16
N GLN A 6 7.83 -12.62 -12.80
CA GLN A 6 7.05 -11.73 -11.93
C GLN A 6 7.64 -11.64 -10.52
N GLN A 7 8.09 -12.77 -9.96
CA GLN A 7 8.64 -12.83 -8.62
C GLN A 7 10.07 -12.28 -8.52
N PHE A 8 10.95 -12.63 -9.47
CA PHE A 8 12.39 -12.38 -9.37
C PHE A 8 12.94 -11.39 -10.42
N GLY A 9 12.13 -10.95 -11.39
CA GLY A 9 12.52 -9.97 -12.40
C GLY A 9 13.32 -10.53 -13.59
N PHE A 10 13.75 -11.79 -13.55
CA PHE A 10 14.51 -12.44 -14.63
C PHE A 10 14.05 -13.88 -14.92
N THR A 11 14.53 -14.44 -16.04
CA THR A 11 14.42 -15.87 -16.39
C THR A 11 15.79 -16.37 -16.85
N GLN A 12 16.04 -17.67 -16.73
CA GLN A 12 17.27 -18.32 -17.22
C GLN A 12 16.89 -19.39 -18.24
N PRO A 13 16.60 -19.01 -19.50
CA PRO A 13 16.06 -19.94 -20.50
C PRO A 13 17.01 -21.10 -20.83
N GLU A 14 18.31 -20.93 -20.59
CA GLU A 14 19.32 -21.95 -20.89
C GLU A 14 19.56 -22.94 -19.74
N GLN A 15 18.93 -22.71 -18.58
CA GLN A 15 19.08 -23.57 -17.41
C GLN A 15 18.07 -24.73 -17.47
N GLN A 16 18.53 -25.94 -17.16
CA GLN A 16 17.64 -27.10 -17.05
C GLN A 16 16.72 -26.94 -15.83
N ILE A 17 15.42 -27.15 -16.02
CA ILE A 17 14.43 -27.11 -14.94
C ILE A 17 14.39 -28.49 -14.28
N VAL A 18 14.60 -28.52 -12.97
CA VAL A 18 14.42 -29.72 -12.14
C VAL A 18 13.09 -29.60 -11.39
N ILE A 19 12.23 -30.61 -11.52
CA ILE A 19 10.99 -30.70 -10.75
C ILE A 19 11.28 -31.54 -9.51
N ASP A 20 11.33 -30.89 -8.36
CA ASP A 20 11.60 -31.54 -7.06
C ASP A 20 10.34 -32.16 -6.44
N SER A 21 9.21 -31.47 -6.55
CA SER A 21 7.93 -31.95 -6.01
C SER A 21 6.75 -31.57 -6.92
N VAL A 22 5.69 -32.36 -6.83
CA VAL A 22 4.41 -32.13 -7.51
C VAL A 22 3.30 -32.21 -6.46
N SER A 23 2.51 -31.14 -6.35
CA SER A 23 1.32 -31.09 -5.50
C SER A 23 0.06 -31.16 -6.36
N VAL A 24 -0.95 -31.89 -5.90
CA VAL A 24 -2.28 -31.97 -6.53
C VAL A 24 -3.31 -31.50 -5.52
N GLU A 25 -3.99 -30.41 -5.84
CA GLU A 25 -5.10 -29.86 -5.05
C GLU A 25 -6.42 -30.16 -5.76
N ALA A 26 -7.35 -30.81 -5.05
CA ALA A 26 -8.70 -31.05 -5.52
C ALA A 26 -9.67 -30.10 -4.79
N ILE A 27 -10.18 -29.11 -5.50
CA ILE A 27 -11.17 -28.17 -4.97
C ILE A 27 -12.56 -28.67 -5.40
N GLY A 28 -13.37 -29.07 -4.43
CA GLY A 28 -14.78 -29.35 -4.66
C GLY A 28 -15.56 -28.05 -4.74
N ASN A 29 -16.39 -27.89 -5.77
CA ASN A 29 -17.43 -26.85 -5.78
C ASN A 29 -18.57 -27.29 -4.84
N GLU A 30 -18.30 -27.37 -3.53
CA GLU A 30 -19.38 -27.23 -2.58
C GLU A 30 -19.73 -25.75 -2.55
N THR A 31 -20.74 -25.38 -3.34
CA THR A 31 -21.55 -24.23 -2.99
C THR A 31 -22.24 -24.60 -1.68
N ILE A 32 -21.52 -24.49 -0.56
CA ILE A 32 -22.17 -24.19 0.71
C ILE A 32 -22.78 -22.83 0.42
N GLY A 33 -24.03 -22.85 -0.03
CA GLY A 33 -24.89 -21.70 0.04
C GLY A 33 -24.96 -21.35 1.51
N HIS A 34 -24.01 -20.56 2.00
CA HIS A 34 -24.40 -19.43 2.79
C HIS A 34 -25.40 -18.69 1.90
N GLN A 35 -26.67 -19.09 2.03
CA GLN A 35 -27.77 -18.16 1.90
C GLN A 35 -27.38 -17.02 2.81
N ILE A 36 -26.66 -16.05 2.25
CA ILE A 36 -26.58 -14.71 2.80
C ILE A 36 -28.03 -14.41 3.09
N HIS A 37 -28.36 -14.30 4.37
CA HIS A 37 -29.71 -14.04 4.85
C HIS A 37 -30.07 -12.63 4.38
N THR A 38 -30.39 -12.47 3.09
CA THR A 38 -31.32 -11.45 2.65
C THR A 38 -32.63 -11.83 3.31
N GLN A 39 -32.92 -11.25 4.47
CA GLN A 39 -34.25 -11.28 5.06
C GLN A 39 -35.21 -10.65 4.05
N GLN A 40 -35.73 -11.46 3.12
CA GLN A 40 -37.04 -11.22 2.55
C GLN A 40 -38.02 -11.47 3.69
N ALA A 41 -38.27 -10.42 4.48
CA ALA A 41 -39.39 -10.38 5.38
C ALA A 41 -40.66 -10.70 4.57
N GLY A 42 -41.36 -11.74 5.01
CA GLY A 42 -42.53 -12.28 4.35
C GLY A 42 -43.52 -11.18 3.99
N ALA A 43 -43.92 -11.18 2.72
CA ALA A 43 -45.16 -10.56 2.29
C ALA A 43 -46.33 -11.37 2.88
N GLU A 44 -46.62 -11.19 4.16
CA GLU A 44 -47.95 -11.45 4.67
C GLU A 44 -48.87 -10.35 4.17
N LYS A 45 -49.72 -10.75 3.23
CA LYS A 45 -50.85 -9.99 2.72
C LYS A 45 -51.69 -9.50 3.90
N SER A 46 -51.71 -8.19 4.13
CA SER A 46 -52.90 -7.54 4.65
C SER A 46 -53.25 -6.37 3.75
N ALA A 47 -54.34 -6.56 3.02
CA ALA A 47 -54.93 -5.58 2.14
C ALA A 47 -55.64 -4.51 2.98
N ALA A 48 -55.14 -3.29 2.92
CA ALA A 48 -55.93 -2.07 3.11
C ALA A 48 -55.22 -0.96 2.34
N GLY A 49 -55.73 -0.68 1.14
CA GLY A 49 -55.09 0.23 0.20
C GLY A 49 -55.04 1.65 0.70
N HIS A 50 -54.00 2.39 0.29
CA HIS A 50 -54.13 3.78 -0.10
C HIS A 50 -53.24 4.00 -1.34
N ALA A 51 -53.80 4.77 -2.26
CA ALA A 51 -53.44 4.85 -3.66
C ALA A 51 -52.04 5.40 -3.93
N ALA A 52 -51.52 4.99 -5.09
CA ALA A 52 -50.30 5.47 -5.70
C ALA A 52 -50.21 7.01 -5.72
N GLN A 53 -49.07 7.53 -5.27
CA GLN A 53 -48.56 8.80 -5.74
C GLN A 53 -47.23 8.55 -6.46
N ALA A 54 -47.26 8.75 -7.76
CA ALA A 54 -46.09 8.93 -8.59
C ALA A 54 -45.35 10.20 -8.13
N GLY A 55 -44.07 10.06 -7.76
CA GLY A 55 -43.19 11.16 -7.38
C GLY A 55 -41.73 10.70 -7.40
N GLY A 56 -40.84 11.55 -7.92
CA GLY A 56 -39.47 11.24 -8.34
C GLY A 56 -38.63 10.35 -7.40
N SER A 57 -37.81 9.49 -8.02
CA SER A 57 -36.73 8.70 -7.41
C SER A 57 -35.71 9.59 -6.68
N HIS A 58 -36.00 9.95 -5.44
CA HIS A 58 -34.97 10.40 -4.50
C HIS A 58 -34.46 9.18 -3.73
N ALA A 59 -33.15 8.92 -3.82
CA ALA A 59 -32.49 7.90 -3.01
C ALA A 59 -32.90 8.05 -1.54
N ALA A 60 -33.36 6.96 -0.92
CA ALA A 60 -33.81 6.98 0.46
C ALA A 60 -32.66 7.47 1.35
N ARG A 61 -32.87 8.56 2.10
CA ARG A 61 -31.85 9.10 2.99
C ARG A 61 -31.87 8.32 4.32
N PRO A 62 -30.72 7.81 4.80
CA PRO A 62 -30.65 7.06 6.05
C PRO A 62 -31.03 7.94 7.26
N GLU A 63 -31.51 7.28 8.31
CA GLU A 63 -31.97 7.95 9.54
C GLU A 63 -30.78 8.59 10.27
N THR A 64 -30.91 9.87 10.58
CA THR A 64 -29.93 10.61 11.37
C THR A 64 -30.27 10.50 12.85
N LEU A 65 -29.39 9.92 13.65
CA LEU A 65 -29.56 9.83 15.11
C LEU A 65 -29.35 11.16 15.81
N ARG A 66 -28.29 11.88 15.42
CA ARG A 66 -27.90 13.16 16.01
C ARG A 66 -27.01 13.93 15.05
N GLN A 67 -26.84 15.22 15.33
CA GLN A 67 -25.77 16.03 14.75
C GLN A 67 -24.56 16.02 15.71
N THR A 68 -23.36 16.11 15.15
CA THR A 68 -22.13 16.27 15.93
C THR A 68 -21.15 17.16 15.17
N CYS A 69 -20.29 17.86 15.90
CA CYS A 69 -19.12 18.49 15.32
C CYS A 69 -17.97 17.46 15.22
N PHE A 70 -17.30 17.37 14.08
CA PHE A 70 -16.02 16.67 13.96
C PHE A 70 -15.03 17.43 13.08
N PHE A 71 -13.74 17.24 13.33
CA PHE A 71 -12.68 17.90 12.58
C PHE A 71 -12.20 17.02 11.44
N SER A 72 -12.24 17.54 10.22
CA SER A 72 -11.86 16.81 9.01
C SER A 72 -11.37 17.77 7.92
N ALA A 73 -10.40 17.33 7.12
CA ALA A 73 -9.77 18.14 6.07
C ALA A 73 -9.37 19.56 6.53
N GLY A 74 -8.86 19.70 7.77
CA GLY A 74 -8.37 20.97 8.30
C GLY A 74 -9.45 21.95 8.81
N THR A 75 -10.73 21.56 8.82
CA THR A 75 -11.84 22.41 9.27
C THR A 75 -12.83 21.63 10.14
N TRP A 76 -13.58 22.35 10.98
CA TRP A 76 -14.67 21.76 11.76
C TRP A 76 -15.94 21.66 10.91
N HIS A 77 -16.60 20.50 10.95
CA HIS A 77 -17.85 20.24 10.24
C HIS A 77 -18.95 19.86 11.23
N GLU A 78 -20.12 20.45 11.06
CA GLU A 78 -21.38 19.93 11.61
C GLU A 78 -21.85 18.78 10.72
N ALA A 79 -22.01 17.59 11.29
CA ALA A 79 -22.23 16.36 10.52
C ALA A 79 -23.25 15.42 11.16
N PRO A 80 -24.10 14.78 10.34
CA PRO A 80 -25.05 13.79 10.83
C PRO A 80 -24.32 12.52 11.27
N VAL A 81 -24.76 11.95 12.39
CA VAL A 81 -24.43 10.60 12.82
C VAL A 81 -25.60 9.70 12.45
N ALA A 82 -25.40 8.80 11.48
CA ALA A 82 -26.42 7.87 11.01
C ALA A 82 -26.17 6.45 11.54
N ARG A 83 -27.23 5.66 11.71
CA ARG A 83 -27.13 4.23 12.00
C ARG A 83 -26.89 3.45 10.73
N ARG A 84 -25.94 2.53 10.74
CA ARG A 84 -25.70 1.61 9.63
C ARG A 84 -26.93 0.80 9.26
N GLU A 85 -27.74 0.43 10.25
CA GLU A 85 -28.95 -0.36 10.07
C GLU A 85 -30.05 0.38 9.29
N SER A 86 -29.96 1.72 9.19
CA SER A 86 -30.91 2.55 8.44
C SER A 86 -30.59 2.66 6.94
N PHE A 87 -29.46 2.10 6.49
CA PHE A 87 -29.07 2.08 5.07
C PHE A 87 -29.74 0.91 4.34
N THR A 88 -30.93 1.14 3.80
CA THR A 88 -31.59 0.20 2.89
C THR A 88 -30.95 0.22 1.50
N PRO A 89 -31.07 -0.84 0.67
CA PRO A 89 -30.57 -0.82 -0.70
C PRO A 89 -30.97 0.45 -1.47
N GLY A 90 -29.98 1.08 -2.12
CA GLY A 90 -30.15 2.35 -2.82
C GLY A 90 -30.08 3.60 -1.93
N ALA A 91 -30.01 3.46 -0.60
CA ALA A 91 -29.79 4.58 0.30
C ALA A 91 -28.38 5.15 0.12
N ALA A 92 -28.26 6.47 0.17
CA ALA A 92 -26.99 7.16 0.03
C ALA A 92 -26.84 8.31 1.04
N LEU A 93 -25.61 8.52 1.50
CA LEU A 93 -25.25 9.62 2.40
C LEU A 93 -23.95 10.26 1.91
N GLN A 94 -24.00 11.56 1.63
CA GLN A 94 -22.81 12.34 1.32
C GLN A 94 -22.12 12.80 2.61
N GLY A 95 -20.80 12.74 2.63
CA GLY A 95 -19.98 13.33 3.68
C GLY A 95 -19.97 14.86 3.61
N PRO A 96 -19.58 15.57 4.69
CA PRO A 96 -19.07 15.03 5.95
C PRO A 96 -20.17 14.36 6.80
N ALA A 97 -19.93 13.12 7.25
CA ALA A 97 -20.89 12.34 8.04
C ALA A 97 -20.21 11.20 8.82
N ILE A 98 -20.86 10.71 9.87
CA ILE A 98 -20.40 9.54 10.63
C ILE A 98 -21.48 8.46 10.57
N ILE A 99 -21.09 7.23 10.26
CA ILE A 99 -21.98 6.08 10.27
C ILE A 99 -21.52 5.17 11.42
N VAL A 100 -22.40 4.92 12.38
CA VAL A 100 -22.12 4.03 13.50
C VAL A 100 -22.74 2.66 13.26
N GLU A 101 -21.97 1.63 13.59
CA GLU A 101 -22.38 0.23 13.51
C GLU A 101 -22.14 -0.46 14.86
N ALA A 102 -22.67 -1.66 15.06
CA ALA A 102 -22.49 -2.42 16.30
C ALA A 102 -21.01 -2.70 16.65
N HIS A 103 -20.12 -2.80 15.65
CA HIS A 103 -18.72 -3.17 15.82
C HIS A 103 -17.72 -2.18 15.22
N GLY A 104 -18.19 -1.00 14.78
CA GLY A 104 -17.34 -0.07 14.06
C GLY A 104 -17.95 1.30 13.89
N THR A 105 -17.14 2.22 13.38
CA THR A 105 -17.58 3.56 13.00
C THR A 105 -16.90 3.93 11.69
N ILE A 106 -17.69 4.29 10.69
CA ILE A 106 -17.23 4.73 9.39
C ILE A 106 -17.32 6.26 9.35
N VAL A 107 -16.20 6.91 9.07
CA VAL A 107 -16.15 8.37 8.90
C VAL A 107 -16.15 8.68 7.41
N LEU A 108 -17.16 9.42 6.97
CA LEU A 108 -17.24 9.96 5.61
C LEU A 108 -16.66 11.37 5.63
N GLU A 109 -15.46 11.50 5.08
CA GLU A 109 -14.81 12.80 4.85
C GLU A 109 -15.57 13.62 3.78
N PRO A 110 -15.42 14.95 3.73
CA PRO A 110 -15.92 15.77 2.62
C PRO A 110 -15.47 15.23 1.26
N GLY A 111 -16.39 15.21 0.28
CA GLY A 111 -16.10 14.70 -1.05
C GLY A 111 -16.27 13.18 -1.22
N TRP A 112 -16.77 12.49 -0.20
CA TRP A 112 -17.16 11.08 -0.26
C TRP A 112 -18.68 10.90 -0.18
N THR A 113 -19.15 9.79 -0.75
CA THR A 113 -20.53 9.32 -0.65
C THR A 113 -20.50 7.85 -0.23
N ALA A 114 -21.27 7.50 0.79
CA ALA A 114 -21.61 6.11 1.07
C ALA A 114 -22.91 5.74 0.35
N GLN A 115 -22.94 4.59 -0.30
CA GLN A 115 -24.14 4.04 -0.94
C GLN A 115 -24.30 2.57 -0.56
N CYS A 116 -25.52 2.19 -0.20
CA CYS A 116 -25.86 0.79 0.07
C CYS A 116 -26.27 0.10 -1.24
N ASP A 117 -25.63 -1.00 -1.59
CA ASP A 117 -25.99 -1.79 -2.76
C ASP A 117 -27.19 -2.73 -2.50
N GLN A 118 -27.50 -3.60 -3.46
CA GLN A 118 -28.63 -4.55 -3.34
C GLN A 118 -28.39 -5.67 -2.34
N GLU A 119 -27.13 -6.01 -2.07
CA GLU A 119 -26.72 -7.05 -1.12
C GLU A 119 -26.62 -6.48 0.30
N GLY A 120 -26.78 -5.16 0.46
CA GLY A 120 -26.64 -4.48 1.71
C GLY A 120 -25.19 -4.11 2.02
N THR A 121 -24.26 -4.20 1.08
CA THR A 121 -22.87 -3.73 1.23
C THR A 121 -22.82 -2.21 1.12
N LEU A 122 -22.04 -1.57 2.00
CA LEU A 122 -21.84 -0.13 1.96
C LEU A 122 -20.60 0.21 1.12
N ILE A 123 -20.82 0.79 -0.05
CA ILE A 123 -19.76 1.18 -0.98
C ILE A 123 -19.45 2.66 -0.78
N LEU A 124 -18.16 2.97 -0.59
CA LEU A 124 -17.68 4.34 -0.42
C LEU A 124 -17.08 4.85 -1.73
N HIS A 125 -17.71 5.87 -2.31
CA HIS A 125 -17.27 6.49 -3.55
C HIS A 125 -16.79 7.92 -3.29
N ARG A 126 -15.55 8.22 -3.66
CA ARG A 126 -15.04 9.59 -3.70
C ARG A 126 -15.54 10.28 -4.96
N HIS A 127 -16.25 11.39 -4.82
CA HIS A 127 -16.75 12.19 -5.94
C HIS A 127 -16.00 13.53 -6.11
N ALA A 128 -15.24 13.96 -5.09
CA ALA A 128 -14.34 15.12 -5.20
C ALA A 128 -12.88 14.68 -5.29
N ALA A 129 -12.13 15.25 -6.24
CA ALA A 129 -10.70 15.05 -6.34
C ALA A 129 -9.99 15.56 -5.07
N LEU A 130 -8.92 14.89 -4.66
CA LEU A 130 -8.05 15.42 -3.62
C LEU A 130 -7.43 16.74 -4.11
N PRO A 131 -7.28 17.75 -3.23
CA PRO A 131 -6.50 18.93 -3.59
C PRO A 131 -5.11 18.50 -4.04
N ALA A 132 -4.57 19.20 -5.04
CA ALA A 132 -3.25 18.92 -5.57
C ALA A 132 -2.25 18.91 -4.41
N ARG A 133 -1.51 17.80 -4.27
CA ARG A 133 -0.48 17.64 -3.25
C ARG A 133 0.57 18.72 -3.51
N GLN A 134 0.50 19.83 -2.78
CA GLN A 134 1.48 20.89 -2.90
C GLN A 134 2.85 20.30 -2.56
N ALA A 135 3.89 20.64 -3.34
CA ALA A 135 5.25 20.23 -3.02
C ALA A 135 5.54 20.71 -1.59
N ILE A 136 5.63 19.74 -0.68
CA ILE A 136 5.85 20.00 0.73
C ILE A 136 7.23 20.66 0.79
N GLY A 137 7.28 21.89 1.31
CA GLY A 137 8.55 22.61 1.45
C GLY A 137 9.54 21.80 2.30
N THR A 138 10.80 22.21 2.34
CA THR A 138 11.86 21.53 3.10
C THR A 138 11.74 21.68 4.62
N ALA A 139 10.58 22.12 5.13
CA ALA A 139 10.32 22.20 6.56
C ALA A 139 10.12 20.78 7.11
N ALA A 140 10.85 20.44 8.18
CA ALA A 140 10.80 19.13 8.80
C ALA A 140 9.47 18.92 9.55
N ASP A 141 8.43 18.51 8.81
CA ASP A 141 7.20 17.96 9.39
C ASP A 141 7.53 16.59 10.01
N PRO A 142 7.33 16.40 11.33
CA PRO A 142 7.66 15.15 12.00
C PRO A 142 6.89 13.94 11.43
N VAL A 143 5.67 14.13 10.91
CA VAL A 143 4.91 13.06 10.27
C VAL A 143 5.57 12.65 8.96
N MET A 144 5.97 13.64 8.14
CA MET A 144 6.64 13.36 6.87
C MET A 144 8.03 12.79 7.07
N LEU A 145 8.77 13.25 8.08
CA LEU A 145 10.08 12.70 8.43
C LEU A 145 9.96 11.20 8.72
N GLU A 146 8.96 10.81 9.50
CA GLU A 146 8.71 9.40 9.83
C GLU A 146 8.25 8.61 8.59
N ILE A 147 7.39 9.19 7.74
CA ILE A 147 6.98 8.56 6.48
C ILE A 147 8.19 8.29 5.58
N PHE A 148 9.07 9.28 5.39
CA PHE A 148 10.26 9.13 4.55
C PHE A 148 11.28 8.17 5.15
N ASN A 149 11.47 8.21 6.47
CA ASN A 149 12.35 7.29 7.17
C ASN A 149 11.91 5.83 6.93
N ASN A 150 10.63 5.52 7.17
CA ASN A 150 10.09 4.18 6.92
C ASN A 150 10.14 3.81 5.44
N LEU A 151 9.88 4.76 4.53
CA LEU A 151 9.95 4.51 3.09
C LEU A 151 11.37 4.13 2.65
N PHE A 152 12.38 4.93 3.02
CA PHE A 152 13.77 4.67 2.63
C PHE A 152 14.32 3.39 3.26
N MET A 153 14.00 3.13 4.52
CA MET A 153 14.34 1.85 5.17
C MET A 153 13.69 0.67 4.46
N SER A 154 12.39 0.77 4.15
CA SER A 154 11.68 -0.28 3.40
C SER A 154 12.32 -0.53 2.03
N ILE A 155 12.71 0.51 1.30
CA ILE A 155 13.41 0.35 0.01
C ILE A 155 14.74 -0.41 0.20
N ALA A 156 15.56 0.00 1.17
CA ALA A 156 16.83 -0.66 1.44
C ALA A 156 16.66 -2.14 1.82
N GLU A 157 15.66 -2.46 2.64
CA GLU A 157 15.31 -3.84 3.00
C GLU A 157 14.83 -4.64 1.78
N GLN A 158 13.96 -4.08 0.94
CA GLN A 158 13.47 -4.77 -0.27
C GLN A 158 14.58 -5.03 -1.29
N MET A 159 15.57 -4.12 -1.40
CA MET A 159 16.78 -4.38 -2.18
C MET A 159 17.51 -5.60 -1.65
N GLY A 160 17.66 -5.69 -0.32
CA GLY A 160 18.30 -6.82 0.36
C GLY A 160 17.57 -8.15 0.14
N PHE A 161 16.26 -8.18 0.34
CA PHE A 161 15.44 -9.37 0.09
C PHE A 161 15.51 -9.81 -1.37
N THR A 162 15.55 -8.88 -2.31
CA THR A 162 15.68 -9.21 -3.73
C THR A 162 17.04 -9.84 -4.01
N LEU A 163 18.12 -9.28 -3.45
CA LEU A 163 19.46 -9.82 -3.62
C LEU A 163 19.59 -11.22 -3.00
N GLU A 164 19.10 -11.41 -1.78
CA GLU A 164 19.07 -12.71 -1.08
C GLU A 164 18.33 -13.78 -1.91
N ASN A 165 17.12 -13.46 -2.36
CA ASN A 165 16.27 -14.40 -3.09
C ASN A 165 16.81 -14.78 -4.48
N THR A 166 17.60 -13.90 -5.10
CA THR A 166 18.13 -14.11 -6.46
C THR A 166 19.58 -14.60 -6.47
N ALA A 167 20.26 -14.59 -5.33
CA ALA A 167 21.63 -15.04 -5.20
C ALA A 167 21.76 -16.56 -5.34
N HIS A 168 22.78 -16.98 -6.10
CA HIS A 168 23.24 -18.37 -6.13
C HIS A 168 24.35 -18.64 -5.10
N SER A 169 25.03 -17.59 -4.63
CA SER A 169 26.10 -17.68 -3.64
C SER A 169 25.53 -17.99 -2.26
N VAL A 170 25.99 -19.07 -1.64
CA VAL A 170 25.65 -19.40 -0.25
C VAL A 170 26.08 -18.31 0.73
N ASN A 171 27.14 -17.54 0.42
CA ASN A 171 27.55 -16.42 1.28
C ASN A 171 26.50 -15.30 1.27
N ILE A 172 25.88 -15.02 0.13
CA ILE A 172 24.85 -13.97 0.02
C ILE A 172 23.51 -14.51 0.51
N LYS A 173 23.11 -15.70 0.04
CA LYS A 173 21.79 -16.27 0.30
C LYS A 173 21.59 -16.76 1.73
N GLU A 174 22.60 -17.41 2.31
CA GLU A 174 22.47 -18.07 3.62
C GLU A 174 23.24 -17.33 4.72
N ARG A 175 24.41 -16.78 4.39
CA ARG A 175 25.24 -16.03 5.36
C ARG A 175 24.94 -14.54 5.39
N LEU A 176 24.10 -14.05 4.47
CA LEU A 176 23.70 -12.65 4.32
C LEU A 176 24.89 -11.69 4.25
N ASP A 177 25.95 -12.13 3.59
CA ASP A 177 27.19 -11.38 3.40
C ASP A 177 27.05 -10.35 2.27
N PHE A 178 26.18 -9.36 2.50
CA PHE A 178 25.91 -8.25 1.60
C PHE A 178 25.37 -7.04 2.37
N SER A 179 25.28 -5.89 1.71
CA SER A 179 24.61 -4.70 2.25
C SER A 179 23.94 -3.92 1.14
N CYS A 180 22.78 -3.34 1.46
CA CYS A 180 22.04 -2.47 0.58
C CYS A 180 21.80 -1.15 1.29
N ALA A 181 22.05 -0.05 0.59
CA ALA A 181 21.98 1.28 1.17
C ALA A 181 21.55 2.32 0.13
N LEU A 182 20.93 3.39 0.62
CA LEU A 182 20.56 4.57 -0.13
C LEU A 182 21.41 5.75 0.32
N PHE A 183 21.81 6.59 -0.64
CA PHE A 183 22.66 7.74 -0.40
C PHE A 183 22.03 9.00 -0.99
N ASP A 184 22.32 10.15 -0.38
CA ASP A 184 22.00 11.44 -0.97
C ASP A 184 22.98 11.84 -2.09
N ALA A 185 22.76 13.00 -2.70
CA ALA A 185 23.56 13.50 -3.82
C ALA A 185 25.03 13.79 -3.47
N ASP A 186 25.35 13.94 -2.18
CA ASP A 186 26.70 14.18 -1.68
C ASP A 186 27.36 12.87 -1.20
N GLY A 187 26.67 11.74 -1.31
CA GLY A 187 27.15 10.42 -0.87
C GLY A 187 27.03 10.19 0.63
N ASN A 188 26.16 10.91 1.34
CA ASN A 188 25.84 10.62 2.74
C ASN A 188 24.82 9.48 2.82
N LEU A 189 25.00 8.61 3.80
CA LEU A 189 24.11 7.47 4.03
C LEU A 189 22.74 7.94 4.52
N THR A 190 21.68 7.57 3.78
CA THR A 190 20.28 7.91 4.09
C THR A 190 19.56 6.76 4.79
N ALA A 191 19.73 5.53 4.28
CA ALA A 191 19.11 4.32 4.83
C ALA A 191 19.97 3.10 4.48
N ASN A 192 19.95 2.07 5.33
CA ASN A 192 20.65 0.81 5.07
C ASN A 192 19.91 -0.39 5.63
N ALA A 193 19.94 -1.52 4.91
CA ALA A 193 19.42 -2.78 5.41
C ALA A 193 20.35 -3.35 6.52
N PRO A 194 19.79 -3.95 7.58
CA PRO A 194 20.55 -4.41 8.74
C PRO A 194 21.09 -5.83 8.54
N HIS A 195 22.19 -6.01 7.78
CA HIS A 195 22.76 -7.35 7.55
C HIS A 195 24.23 -7.49 7.94
N MET A 196 25.11 -6.56 7.55
CA MET A 196 26.54 -6.64 7.84
C MET A 196 27.11 -5.28 8.31
N PRO A 197 27.40 -5.09 9.62
CA PRO A 197 27.87 -3.82 10.16
C PRO A 197 29.20 -3.31 9.58
N VAL A 198 30.03 -4.21 9.04
CA VAL A 198 31.38 -3.89 8.55
C VAL A 198 31.35 -2.98 7.31
N HIS A 199 30.29 -3.04 6.50
CA HIS A 199 30.17 -2.23 5.28
C HIS A 199 29.71 -0.78 5.55
N LEU A 200 29.07 -0.50 6.70
CA LEU A 200 28.47 0.82 6.95
C LEU A 200 29.48 1.97 6.86
N GLY A 201 30.71 1.73 7.33
CA GLY A 201 31.76 2.76 7.33
C GLY A 201 32.37 3.03 5.95
N SER A 202 32.39 2.04 5.06
CA SER A 202 33.14 2.11 3.80
C SER A 202 32.27 2.42 2.59
N MET A 203 30.99 2.02 2.58
CA MET A 203 30.08 2.26 1.45
C MET A 203 29.91 3.74 1.11
N SER A 204 29.85 4.63 2.12
CA SER A 204 29.75 6.07 1.86
C SER A 204 30.99 6.61 1.14
N GLU A 205 32.16 6.06 1.45
CA GLU A 205 33.41 6.45 0.79
C GLU A 205 33.46 5.94 -0.66
N SER A 206 32.95 4.72 -0.90
CA SER A 206 32.78 4.17 -2.24
C SER A 206 31.91 5.08 -3.13
N VAL A 207 30.77 5.52 -2.60
CA VAL A 207 29.85 6.40 -3.33
C VAL A 207 30.50 7.76 -3.60
N ARG A 208 31.15 8.36 -2.59
CA ARG A 208 31.87 9.64 -2.77
C ARG A 208 33.01 9.55 -3.77
N ALA A 209 33.74 8.43 -3.81
CA ALA A 209 34.79 8.22 -4.80
C ALA A 209 34.22 8.19 -6.24
N VAL A 210 33.09 7.49 -6.45
CA VAL A 210 32.39 7.48 -7.74
C VAL A 210 31.90 8.88 -8.12
N ILE A 211 31.29 9.62 -7.18
CA ILE A 211 30.83 11.00 -7.43
C ILE A 211 32.01 11.89 -7.80
N ALA A 212 33.13 11.81 -7.08
CA ALA A 212 34.32 12.63 -7.34
C ALA A 212 34.92 12.36 -8.73
N GLN A 213 34.91 11.10 -9.17
CA GLN A 213 35.53 10.70 -10.43
C GLN A 213 34.60 10.86 -11.64
N HIS A 214 33.29 10.66 -11.46
CA HIS A 214 32.33 10.52 -12.54
C HIS A 214 31.13 11.47 -12.45
N GLY A 215 30.98 12.25 -11.38
CA GLY A 215 29.80 13.09 -11.12
C GLY A 215 29.43 14.06 -12.24
N ALA A 216 30.42 14.59 -12.96
CA ALA A 216 30.19 15.51 -14.08
C ALA A 216 29.68 14.82 -15.36
N THR A 217 29.89 13.50 -15.49
CA THR A 217 29.55 12.72 -16.70
C THR A 217 28.47 11.67 -16.43
N MET A 218 28.03 11.52 -15.18
CA MET A 218 27.05 10.53 -14.77
C MET A 218 25.68 10.81 -15.38
N THR A 219 25.03 9.79 -15.91
CA THR A 219 23.71 9.88 -16.52
C THR A 219 22.74 8.80 -15.99
N PRO A 220 21.42 9.04 -16.02
CA PRO A 220 20.45 8.04 -15.59
C PRO A 220 20.60 6.73 -16.37
N GLY A 221 20.77 5.62 -15.63
CA GLY A 221 20.98 4.28 -16.20
C GLY A 221 22.43 3.78 -16.10
N ASP A 222 23.38 4.64 -15.72
CA ASP A 222 24.75 4.22 -15.45
C ASP A 222 24.85 3.36 -14.18
N VAL A 223 25.75 2.37 -14.20
CA VAL A 223 26.07 1.51 -13.07
C VAL A 223 27.58 1.50 -12.88
N PHE A 224 28.05 1.72 -11.65
CA PHE A 224 29.47 1.72 -11.31
C PHE A 224 29.77 0.50 -10.45
N ALA A 225 30.98 -0.04 -10.56
CA ALA A 225 31.42 -1.12 -9.70
C ALA A 225 32.82 -0.83 -9.20
N LEU A 226 33.06 -1.03 -7.91
CA LEU A 226 34.37 -0.84 -7.32
C LEU A 226 34.65 -1.83 -6.18
N ASN A 227 35.93 -2.16 -6.05
CA ASN A 227 36.49 -2.91 -4.93
C ASN A 227 37.86 -2.35 -4.49
N ALA A 228 38.19 -1.12 -4.90
CA ALA A 228 39.48 -0.50 -4.64
C ALA A 228 39.62 -0.18 -3.15
N PRO A 229 40.60 -0.75 -2.42
CA PRO A 229 40.71 -0.58 -0.97
C PRO A 229 40.90 0.88 -0.52
N TYR A 230 41.53 1.69 -1.36
CA TYR A 230 41.78 3.11 -1.10
C TYR A 230 40.61 4.02 -1.47
N ALA A 231 39.49 3.45 -1.92
CA ALA A 231 38.29 4.17 -2.35
C ALA A 231 37.01 3.52 -1.78
N GLY A 232 37.04 3.07 -0.53
CA GLY A 232 35.87 2.49 0.16
C GLY A 232 35.68 0.97 0.00
N GLY A 233 36.53 0.30 -0.79
CA GLY A 233 36.58 -1.16 -0.81
C GLY A 233 37.09 -1.72 0.52
N THR A 234 36.44 -2.77 1.04
CA THR A 234 36.81 -3.46 2.29
C THR A 234 37.92 -4.48 2.05
N HIS A 235 37.73 -5.39 1.11
CA HIS A 235 38.73 -6.33 0.62
C HIS A 235 38.41 -6.81 -0.79
N LEU A 236 39.37 -7.45 -1.45
CA LEU A 236 39.29 -7.75 -2.88
C LEU A 236 38.03 -8.54 -3.32
N PRO A 237 37.53 -9.52 -2.55
CA PRO A 237 36.28 -10.21 -2.87
C PRO A 237 35.01 -9.35 -2.80
N ASP A 238 35.02 -8.22 -2.09
CA ASP A 238 33.84 -7.39 -1.90
C ASP A 238 33.75 -6.38 -3.03
N VAL A 239 32.64 -6.40 -3.75
CA VAL A 239 32.36 -5.47 -4.85
C VAL A 239 31.15 -4.63 -4.45
N THR A 240 31.35 -3.32 -4.40
CA THR A 240 30.26 -2.34 -4.28
C THR A 240 29.77 -2.00 -5.68
N VAL A 241 28.46 -2.02 -5.87
CA VAL A 241 27.76 -1.69 -7.12
C VAL A 241 26.76 -0.58 -6.85
#